data_AF-A0A2G6LGC8-F1
#
_entry.id   AF-A0A2G6LGC8-F1
#
_cell.length_a   1.000
_cell.length_b   1.000
_cell.length_c   1.000
_cell.angle_alpha   90.00
_cell.angle_beta   90.00
_cell.angle_gamma   90.00
#
_symmetry.space_group_name_H-M   'P 1'
#
loop_
_entity.id
_entity.type
_entity.pdbx_description
1 polymer ?
#
loop_
_entity_poly.entity_id
_entity_poly.type
_entity_poly.pdbx_seq_one_letter_code
_entity_poly.pdbx_strand_id
1 'polypeptide(L)' 'MVTLTSQYDYPTTVNKLKAAFADKGLTIFATIDHGEAAKTAGLTMPPTQVIIFGNPKGGTPLMQKAP' A
#
# COMPACT_ATOMS: atom_id res chain seq x y z
N MET A 1 14.90 1.67 -5.34
CA MET A 1 13.58 2.33 -5.42
C MET A 1 13.05 2.11 -6.83
N VAL A 2 11.81 1.64 -6.98
CA VAL A 2 11.18 1.41 -8.29
C VAL A 2 9.93 2.28 -8.36
N THR A 3 9.76 3.02 -9.46
CA THR A 3 8.60 3.88 -9.71
C THR A 3 7.99 3.51 -11.04
N LEU A 4 6.68 3.28 -11.05
CA LEU A 4 5.94 2.90 -12.25
C LEU A 4 4.70 3.78 -12.35
N THR A 5 4.46 4.35 -13.53
CA THR A 5 3.24 5.09 -13.84
C THR A 5 2.14 4.12 -14.23
N SER A 6 0.97 4.22 -13.58
CA SER A 6 -0.19 3.42 -13.95
C SER A 6 -0.86 3.97 -15.21
N GLN A 7 -1.33 3.07 -16.07
CA GLN A 7 -2.20 3.42 -17.20
C GLN A 7 -3.68 3.55 -16.81
N TYR A 8 -4.02 3.24 -15.55
CA TYR A 8 -5.37 3.31 -15.02
C TYR A 8 -5.53 4.56 -14.15
N ASP A 9 -6.78 4.97 -13.94
CA ASP A 9 -7.09 5.99 -12.93
C ASP A 9 -6.67 5.54 -11.51
N TYR A 10 -6.67 6.49 -10.59
CA TYR A 10 -6.27 6.26 -9.20
C TYR A 10 -7.06 5.11 -8.52
N PRO A 11 -8.41 5.14 -8.45
CA PRO A 11 -9.15 4.09 -7.75
C PRO A 11 -8.98 2.71 -8.40
N THR A 12 -8.93 2.64 -9.72
CA THR A 12 -8.70 1.37 -10.45
C THR A 12 -7.30 0.83 -10.17
N THR A 13 -6.28 1.69 -10.15
CA THR A 13 -4.90 1.30 -9.81
C THR A 13 -4.82 0.71 -8.42
N VAL A 14 -5.40 1.40 -7.43
CA VAL A 14 -5.43 0.96 -6.04
C VAL A 14 -6.11 -0.41 -5.90
N ASN A 15 -7.29 -0.58 -6.51
CA ASN A 15 -8.06 -1.81 -6.41
C ASN A 15 -7.32 -2.99 -7.09
N LYS A 16 -6.69 -2.76 -8.24
CA LYS A 16 -5.88 -3.77 -8.93
C LYS A 16 -4.65 -4.18 -8.11
N LEU A 17 -3.97 -3.24 -7.47
CA LEU A 17 -2.85 -3.55 -6.58
C LEU A 17 -3.31 -4.39 -5.38
N LYS A 18 -4.40 -4.00 -4.71
CA LYS A 18 -4.96 -4.77 -3.59
C LYS A 18 -5.35 -6.19 -3.98
N ALA A 19 -6.00 -6.35 -5.14
CA ALA A 19 -6.33 -7.67 -5.70
C ALA A 19 -5.07 -8.49 -5.99
N ALA A 20 -4.08 -7.90 -6.68
CA ALA A 20 -2.83 -8.58 -6.98
C ALA A 20 -2.05 -9.02 -5.72
N PHE A 21 -2.09 -8.22 -4.64
CA PHE A 21 -1.50 -8.61 -3.36
C PHE A 21 -2.22 -9.83 -2.77
N ALA A 22 -3.55 -9.83 -2.76
CA ALA A 22 -4.35 -10.95 -2.27
C ALA A 22 -4.10 -12.23 -3.10
N ASP A 23 -4.07 -12.13 -4.42
CA ASP A 23 -3.81 -13.25 -5.35
C ASP A 23 -2.41 -13.86 -5.14
N LYS A 24 -1.45 -13.04 -4.69
CA LYS A 24 -0.09 -13.48 -4.34
C LYS A 24 0.07 -13.93 -2.89
N GLY A 25 -1.03 -13.97 -2.13
CA GLY A 25 -1.01 -14.35 -0.71
C GLY A 25 -0.26 -13.36 0.18
N LEU A 26 -0.12 -12.10 -0.26
CA LEU A 26 0.47 -11.03 0.52
C LEU A 26 -0.57 -10.44 1.48
N THR A 27 -0.14 -10.12 2.68
CA THR A 27 -0.96 -9.45 3.70
C THR A 27 -0.83 -7.95 3.53
N ILE A 28 -1.96 -7.25 3.46
CA ILE A 28 -2.01 -5.79 3.64
C ILE A 28 -2.05 -5.52 5.14
N PHE A 29 -1.01 -4.89 5.67
CA PHE A 29 -0.90 -4.56 7.10
C PHE A 29 -1.58 -3.23 7.42
N ALA A 30 -1.46 -2.25 6.52
CA ALA A 30 -2.08 -0.94 6.69
C ALA A 30 -2.35 -0.28 5.34
N THR A 31 -3.38 0.55 5.30
CA THR A 31 -3.58 1.55 4.26
C THR A 31 -3.73 2.90 4.95
N ILE A 32 -2.88 3.86 4.58
CA ILE A 32 -2.84 5.21 5.15
C ILE A 32 -3.31 6.15 4.05
N ASP A 33 -4.47 6.79 4.22
CA ASP A 33 -5.00 7.77 3.27
C ASP A 33 -4.50 9.18 3.64
N HIS A 34 -3.48 9.65 2.92
CA HIS A 34 -2.95 11.00 3.11
C HIS A 34 -3.90 12.07 2.54
N GLY A 35 -4.71 11.74 1.53
CA GLY A 35 -5.71 12.65 1.00
C GLY A 35 -6.81 12.95 2.01
N GLU A 36 -7.31 11.93 2.71
CA GLU A 36 -8.25 12.08 3.82
C GLU A 36 -7.61 12.81 4.99
N ALA A 37 -6.39 12.43 5.39
CA ALA A 37 -5.67 13.11 6.48
C ALA A 37 -5.47 14.60 6.21
N ALA A 38 -5.12 14.97 4.96
CA ALA A 38 -5.01 16.36 4.54
C ALA A 38 -6.36 17.09 4.67
N LYS A 39 -7.45 16.49 4.17
CA LYS A 39 -8.81 17.08 4.30
C LYS A 39 -9.20 17.33 5.74
N THR A 40 -8.96 16.36 6.63
CA THR A 40 -9.23 16.49 8.07
C THR A 40 -8.40 17.60 8.71
N ALA A 41 -7.18 17.85 8.22
CA ALA A 41 -6.32 18.94 8.64
C ALA A 41 -6.66 20.29 7.98
N GLY A 42 -7.73 20.40 7.19
CA GLY A 42 -8.09 21.62 6.47
C GLY A 42 -7.17 21.94 5.27
N LEU A 43 -6.41 20.95 4.80
CA LEU A 43 -5.48 21.06 3.68
C LEU A 43 -6.03 20.35 2.44
N THR A 44 -5.51 20.72 1.27
CA THR A 44 -5.84 20.07 0.01
C THR A 44 -4.67 19.21 -0.47
N MET A 45 -5.00 18.03 -0.99
CA MET A 45 -4.03 17.11 -1.59
C MET A 45 -4.72 16.28 -2.67
N PRO A 46 -4.06 15.98 -3.81
CA PRO A 46 -4.54 14.96 -4.73
C PRO A 46 -4.72 13.61 -4.01
N PRO A 47 -5.59 12.72 -4.51
CA PRO A 47 -5.74 11.37 -3.95
C PRO A 47 -4.38 10.69 -3.79
N THR A 48 -4.01 10.38 -2.55
CA THR A 48 -2.69 9.85 -2.20
C THR A 48 -2.81 8.92 -1.02
N GLN A 49 -2.25 7.72 -1.13
CA GLN A 49 -2.26 6.74 -0.05
C GLN A 49 -0.97 5.91 -0.02
N VAL A 50 -0.63 5.41 1.16
CA VAL A 50 0.42 4.42 1.37
C VAL A 50 -0.22 3.08 1.70
N ILE A 51 0.16 2.03 0.97
CA ILE A 51 -0.24 0.65 1.29
C ILE A 51 0.99 -0.08 1.79
N ILE A 52 0.94 -0.55 3.04
CA ILE A 52 2.00 -1.36 3.65
C ILE A 52 1.57 -2.81 3.54
N PHE A 53 2.37 -3.64 2.87
CA PHE A 53 2.07 -5.04 2.61
C PHE A 53 3.32 -5.91 2.70
N GLY A 54 3.15 -7.22 2.83
CA GLY A 54 4.26 -8.16 2.84
C GLY A 54 3.83 -9.62 3.02
N ASN A 55 4.80 -10.50 3.21
CA ASN A 55 4.58 -11.93 3.42
C ASN A 55 5.10 -12.35 4.79
N PRO A 56 4.25 -12.44 5.83
CA PRO A 56 4.67 -12.87 7.16
C PRO A 56 5.36 -14.24 7.16
N LYS A 57 4.85 -15.21 6.38
CA LYS A 57 5.42 -16.56 6.31
C LYS A 57 6.88 -16.54 5.83
N GLY A 58 7.20 -15.65 4.89
CA GLY A 58 8.57 -15.48 4.39
C GLY A 58 9.43 -14.52 5.21
N GLY A 59 8.84 -13.43 5.69
CA GLY A 59 9.56 -12.32 6.32
C GLY A 59 9.86 -12.52 7.80
N THR A 60 8.95 -13.09 8.58
CA THR A 60 9.12 -13.24 10.04
C THR A 60 10.36 -14.07 10.41
N PRO A 61 10.67 -15.20 9.74
CA PRO A 61 11.89 -15.95 10.04
C PRO A 61 13.18 -15.16 9.79
N LEU A 62 13.16 -14.19 8.85
CA LEU A 62 14.32 -13.32 8.59
C LEU A 62 14.48 -12.29 9.71
N MET A 63 13.38 -11.67 10.15
CA MET A 63 13.38 -10.73 11.27
C MET A 63 13.87 -11.40 12.57
N GLN A 64 13.44 -12.64 12.83
CA GLN A 64 13.88 -13.39 14.03
C GLN A 64 15.39 -13.71 14.04
N LYS A 65 16.03 -13.83 12.87
CA LYS A 65 17.47 -14.10 12.75
C LYS A 65 18.32 -12.85 12.95
N ALA A 66 17.76 -11.66 12.74
CA ALA A 66 18.44 -10.38 12.85
C ALA A 66 17.43 -9.32 13.33
N PRO A 67 17.14 -9.29 14.65
CA PRO A 67 16.11 -8.44 15.23
C PRO A 67 16.48 -6.95 15.21
#